data_AF-X1GBA3-F1
#
_entry.id   AF-X1GBA3-F1
#
_cell.length_a   1.000
_cell.length_b   1.000
_cell.length_c   1.000
_cell.angle_alpha   90.00
_cell.angle_beta   90.00
_cell.angle_gamma   90.00
#
_symmetry.space_group_name_H-M   'P 1'
#
loop_
_entity.id
_entity.type
_entity.pdbx_description
1 polymer ?
#
loop_
_entity_poly.entity_id
_entity_poly.type
_entity_poly.pdbx_seq_one_letter_code
_entity_poly.pdbx_strand_id
1 'polypeptide(L)' 'MSLLKIDHITKQFGGLTAVSDFYLELEKGELVGLIPIASAETSSPLMALSALP' A
#
# COMPACT_ATOMS: atom_id res chain seq x y z
N MET A 1 -4.57 27.19 2.38
CA MET A 1 -3.58 27.06 3.48
C MET A 1 -3.71 25.62 3.89
N SER A 2 -2.76 24.80 3.45
CA SER A 2 -2.80 23.36 3.63
C SER A 2 -2.98 23.02 5.11
N LEU A 3 -3.98 22.20 5.42
CA LEU A 3 -4.25 21.69 6.77
C LEU A 3 -3.21 20.64 7.16
N LEU A 4 -2.85 19.77 6.22
CA LEU A 4 -1.85 18.73 6.40
C LEU A 4 -1.00 18.63 5.13
N LYS A 5 0.32 18.59 5.31
CA LYS A 5 1.29 18.31 4.26
C LYS A 5 2.19 17.17 4.71
N ILE A 6 2.30 16.14 3.89
CA ILE A 6 3.23 15.03 4.00
C ILE A 6 4.15 15.13 2.80
N ASP A 7 5.45 15.16 3.06
CA ASP A 7 6.46 15.43 2.04
C ASP A 7 7.59 14.41 2.13
N HIS A 8 7.83 13.69 1.04
CA HIS A 8 8.90 12.69 0.89
C HIS A 8 8.99 11.66 2.03
N ILE A 9 7.86 11.11 2.50
CA ILE A 9 7.86 10.13 3.60
C ILE A 9 8.06 8.71 3.09
N THR A 10 8.96 7.98 3.76
CA THR A 10 9.22 6.56 3.53
C THR A 10 8.91 5.78 4.80
N LYS A 11 8.11 4.71 4.68
CA LYS A 11 7.78 3.78 5.78
C LYS A 11 8.34 2.40 5.48
N GLN A 12 9.20 1.92 6.38
CA GLN A 12 9.83 0.61 6.31
C GLN A 12 9.38 -0.26 7.48
N PHE A 13 9.24 -1.56 7.24
CA PHE A 13 8.97 -2.60 8.23
C PHE A 13 10.05 -3.67 8.11
N GLY A 14 11.04 -3.63 9.00
CA GLY A 14 12.24 -4.45 8.85
C GLY A 14 13.00 -4.09 7.57
N GLY A 15 13.21 -5.06 6.69
CA GLY A 15 13.84 -4.86 5.37
C GLY A 15 12.87 -4.55 4.23
N LEU A 16 11.56 -4.47 4.49
CA LEU A 16 10.55 -4.20 3.48
C LEU A 16 10.15 -2.71 3.49
N THR A 17 10.27 -2.04 2.36
CA THR A 17 9.70 -0.71 2.16
C THR A 17 8.22 -0.84 1.83
N ALA A 18 7.34 -0.49 2.78
CA ALA A 18 5.90 -0.51 2.57
C ALA A 18 5.38 0.75 1.89
N VAL A 19 6.04 1.88 2.13
CA VAL A 19 5.72 3.16 1.48
C VAL A 19 7.04 3.83 1.12
N SER A 20 7.21 4.23 -0.14
CA SER A 20 8.40 4.94 -0.62
C SER A 20 7.98 6.27 -1.20
N ASP A 21 8.68 7.33 -0.79
CA ASP A 21 8.57 8.67 -1.38
C ASP A 21 7.12 9.22 -1.46
N PHE A 22 6.38 9.11 -0.36
CA PHE A 22 4.98 9.49 -0.32
C PHE A 22 4.77 10.98 -0.09
N TYR A 23 3.94 11.58 -0.96
CA TYR A 23 3.53 12.98 -0.93
C TYR A 23 2.01 13.09 -0.79
N LEU A 24 1.54 13.99 0.09
CA LEU A 24 0.13 14.32 0.25
C LEU A 24 -0.02 15.76 0.72
N GLU A 25 -0.84 16.55 0.04
CA GLU A 25 -1.32 17.84 0.54
C GLU A 25 -2.84 17.79 0.68
N LEU A 26 -3.33 18.26 1.82
CA LEU A 26 -4.73 18.28 2.19
C LEU A 26 -5.13 19.70 2.55
N GLU A 27 -6.13 20.24 1.86
CA GLU A 27 -6.70 21.54 2.18
C GLU A 27 -7.85 21.42 3.19
N LYS A 28 -8.15 22.53 3.86
CA LYS A 28 -9.23 22.56 4.85
C LYS A 28 -10.58 22.31 4.17
N GLY A 29 -11.30 21.28 4.62
CA GLY A 29 -12.61 20.90 4.08
C GLY A 29 -12.54 19.85 2.96
N GLU A 30 -11.34 19.40 2.61
CA GLU A 30 -11.13 18.31 1.65
C GLU A 30 -11.25 16.94 2.35
N LEU A 31 -11.97 16.01 1.71
CA LEU A 31 -12.11 14.62 2.18
C LEU A 31 -11.33 13.70 1.25
N VAL A 32 -10.32 13.02 1.81
CA VAL A 32 -9.50 12.04 1.10
C VAL A 32 -9.57 10.71 1.83
N GLY A 33 -9.76 9.62 1.08
CA GLY A 33 -9.76 8.25 1.59
C GLY A 33 -8.60 7.46 1.00
N LEU A 34 -7.86 6.73 1.86
CA LEU A 34 -6.84 5.80 1.42
C LEU A 34 -7.50 4.45 1.13
N ILE A 35 -7.37 3.95 -0.10
CA ILE A 35 -7.93 2.65 -0.50
C ILE A 35 -6.80 1.62 -0.56
N PRO A 36 -6.87 0.53 0.22
CA PRO A 36 -5.92 -0.56 0.10
C PRO A 36 -6.11 -1.26 -1.24
N ILE A 37 -5.05 -1.35 -2.04
CA ILE A 37 -5.02 -2.20 -3.23
C ILE A 37 -4.58 -3.58 -2.76
N ALA A 38 -5.39 -4.62 -2.98
CA ALA A 38 -4.99 -5.98 -2.68
C ALA A 38 -3.86 -6.40 -3.63
N SER A 39 -2.68 -6.76 -3.09
CA SER A 39 -1.59 -7.28 -3.90
C SER A 39 -1.85 -8.75 -4.25
N ALA A 40 -1.79 -9.07 -5.53
CA ALA A 40 -2.04 -10.40 -6.07
C ALA A 40 -0.76 -11.24 -6.01
N GLU A 41 -0.37 -11.68 -4.82
CA GLU A 41 0.80 -12.54 -4.62
C GLU A 41 0.46 -13.92 -4.01
N THR A 42 -0.82 -14.30 -4.00
CA THR A 42 -1.21 -15.71 -3.81
C THR A 42 -1.14 -16.46 -5.14
N SER A 43 0.05 -16.93 -5.50
CA SER A 43 0.24 -17.86 -6.60
C SER A 43 -0.44 -19.21 -6.31
N SER A 44 -1.61 -19.41 -6.95
CA SER A 44 -2.20 -20.68 -7.41
C SER A 44 -2.39 -21.86 -6.43
N PRO A 45 -3.64 -22.18 -6.03
CA PRO A 45 -4.00 -23.49 -5.45
C PRO A 45 -3.93 -24.66 -6.46
N LEU A 46 -3.61 -24.39 -7.73
CA LEU A 46 -3.53 -25.40 -8.80
C LEU A 46 -2.37 -26.40 -8.67
N MET A 47 -1.34 -26.11 -7.86
CA MET A 47 -0.26 -27.08 -7.59
C MET A 47 -0.64 -28.17 -6.57
N ALA A 48 -1.70 -27.98 -5.78
CA ALA A 48 -2.16 -29.01 -4.84
C ALA A 48 -2.94 -30.14 -5.55
N LEU A 49 -3.54 -29.87 -6.71
CA LEU A 49 -4.39 -30.84 -7.41
C LEU A 49 -3.60 -31.82 -8.30
N SER A 50 -2.38 -31.47 -8.73
CA SER A 50 -1.53 -32.34 -9.54
C SER A 50 -0.69 -33.34 -8.74
N ALA A 51 -0.82 -33.35 -7.41
CA ALA A 51 -0.03 -34.21 -6.50
C ALA A 51 -0.86 -35.30 -5.79
N LEU A 52 -2.12 -35.47 -6.17
CA LEU A 52 -2.92 -36.63 -5.75
C LEU A 52 -2.63 -37.81 -6.70
N PRO A 53 -2.28 -39.00 -6.18
CA PRO A 53 -2.00 -40.18 -6.99
C PRO A 53 -3.23 -40.68 -7.77
#